data_AF-A0A7J3MMT4-F1
#
_entry.id   AF-A0A7J3MMT4-F1
#
_cell.length_a   1.000
_cell.length_b   1.000
_cell.length_c   1.000
_cell.angle_alpha   90.00
_cell.angle_beta   90.00
_cell.angle_gamma   90.00
#
_symmetry.space_group_name_H-M   'P 1'
#
loop_
_entity.id
_entity.type
_entity.pdbx_description
1 polymer ?
#
loop_
_entity_poly.entity_id
_entity_poly.type
_entity_poly.pdbx_seq_one_letter_code
_entity_poly.pdbx_strand_id
1 'polypeptide(L)'
;MPKPSRGKTETIKDRVIYVYLSSLKMVEDWRLRAEKAAVSISKFVIERVEDSSRCEEGDESYLSRAEPVKRLRSAEEELKKLREENRLLKGLVENLDNELKRYRAQQFLQQTFEGVRRFDRDLIELLRRGWILHRGGDFGVSEHRPV
;
A
#
# COMPACT_ATOMS: atom_id res chain seq x y z
N MET A 1 -2.77 36.23 -34.21
CA MET A 1 -1.78 37.21 -33.70
C MET A 1 -0.82 36.50 -32.76
N PRO A 2 0.50 36.64 -32.90
CA PRO A 2 1.45 36.02 -31.97
C PRO A 2 1.37 36.75 -30.63
N LYS A 3 1.23 36.01 -29.52
CA LYS A 3 1.27 36.60 -28.16
C LYS A 3 2.66 37.23 -27.98
N PRO A 4 2.78 38.50 -27.56
CA PRO A 4 4.08 39.07 -27.27
C PRO A 4 4.66 38.31 -26.08
N SER A 5 5.79 37.64 -26.29
CA SER A 5 6.58 37.03 -25.23
C SER A 5 7.22 38.14 -24.42
N ARG A 6 6.44 38.80 -23.55
CA ARG A 6 7.00 39.69 -22.53
C ARG A 6 7.93 38.84 -21.68
N GLY A 7 9.23 39.11 -21.78
CA GLY A 7 10.23 38.38 -21.03
C GLY A 7 9.90 38.45 -19.54
N LYS A 8 10.18 37.37 -18.80
CA LYS A 8 9.96 37.28 -17.34
C LYS A 8 10.56 38.47 -16.56
N THR A 9 11.48 39.19 -17.18
CA THR A 9 12.24 40.33 -16.66
C THR A 9 11.52 41.68 -16.75
N GLU A 10 10.60 41.87 -17.71
CA GLU A 10 9.94 43.17 -17.92
C GLU A 10 8.92 43.50 -16.81
N THR A 11 8.19 42.50 -16.33
CA THR A 11 7.15 42.64 -15.29
C THR A 11 7.70 42.60 -13.87
N ILE A 12 9.02 42.53 -13.68
CA ILE A 12 9.61 42.52 -12.32
C ILE A 12 9.33 43.86 -11.65
N LYS A 13 9.50 44.97 -12.37
CA LYS A 13 9.28 46.33 -11.82
C LYS A 13 7.83 46.53 -11.37
N ASP A 14 6.87 45.99 -12.12
CA ASP A 14 5.44 46.10 -11.81
C ASP A 14 5.03 45.32 -10.55
N ARG A 15 5.86 44.37 -10.09
CA ARG A 15 5.59 43.50 -8.94
C ARG A 15 6.40 43.88 -7.68
N VAL A 16 7.26 44.89 -7.76
CA VAL A 16 8.08 45.32 -6.62
C VAL A 16 7.28 46.29 -5.77
N ILE A 17 7.17 45.98 -4.48
CA ILE A 17 6.54 46.84 -3.47
C ILE A 17 7.64 47.33 -2.52
N TYR A 18 7.80 48.65 -2.40
CA TYR A 18 8.71 49.26 -1.43
C TYR A 18 7.96 49.54 -0.14
N VAL A 19 8.41 48.93 0.95
CA VAL A 19 7.82 49.10 2.27
C VAL A 19 8.82 49.81 3.18
N TYR A 20 8.35 50.89 3.80
CA TYR A 20 9.11 51.58 4.84
C TYR A 20 8.76 50.99 6.21
N LEU A 21 9.76 50.44 6.88
CA LEU A 21 9.63 49.96 8.26
C LEU A 21 9.82 51.14 9.23
N SER A 22 9.03 51.16 10.30
CA SER A 22 8.95 52.29 11.25
C SER A 22 10.25 52.56 12.02
N SER A 23 11.20 51.63 12.03
CA SER A 23 12.52 51.82 12.66
C SER A 23 13.59 50.94 12.02
N LEU A 24 14.86 51.35 12.16
CA LEU A 24 16.01 50.55 11.74
C LEU A 24 16.15 49.25 12.53
N LYS A 25 15.85 49.28 13.84
CA LYS A 25 15.84 48.07 14.69
C LYS A 25 14.90 46.99 14.15
N MET A 26 13.73 47.39 13.64
CA MET A 26 12.77 46.46 13.05
C MET A 26 13.30 45.79 11.78
N VAL A 27 14.10 46.51 10.97
CA VAL A 27 14.77 45.93 9.80
C VAL A 27 15.76 44.84 10.23
N GLU A 28 16.57 45.11 11.25
CA GLU A 28 17.55 44.16 11.80
C GLU A 28 16.87 42.92 12.37
N ASP A 29 15.79 43.10 13.14
CA ASP A 29 15.01 42.01 13.70
C ASP A 29 14.46 41.08 12.62
N TRP A 30 13.96 41.64 11.51
CA TRP A 30 13.42 40.85 10.41
C TRP A 30 14.52 40.12 9.65
N ARG A 31 15.68 40.75 9.44
CA ARG A 31 16.86 40.08 8.83
C ARG A 31 17.31 38.90 9.67
N LEU A 32 17.44 39.09 10.98
CA LEU A 32 17.87 38.04 11.90
C LEU A 32 16.88 36.87 11.95
N ARG A 33 15.56 37.15 11.87
CA ARG A 33 14.53 36.11 11.77
C ARG A 33 14.58 35.35 10.44
N ALA A 34 14.85 36.05 9.34
CA ALA A 34 15.00 35.43 8.02
C ALA A 34 16.25 34.52 7.97
N GLU A 35 17.36 34.98 8.54
CA GLU A 35 18.60 34.19 8.65
C GLU A 35 18.42 32.94 9.51
N LYS A 36 17.72 33.04 10.65
CA LYS A 36 17.36 31.88 11.49
C LYS A 36 16.54 30.83 10.73
N ALA A 37 15.71 31.27 9.78
CA ALA A 37 14.91 30.41 8.94
C ALA A 37 15.63 29.99 7.63
N ALA A 38 16.89 30.40 7.44
CA ALA A 38 17.69 30.15 6.24
C ALA A 38 17.00 30.58 4.93
N VAL A 39 16.25 31.69 4.96
CA VAL A 39 15.55 32.25 3.80
C VAL A 39 15.95 33.69 3.55
N SER A 40 15.82 34.14 2.30
CA SER A 40 15.98 35.56 1.97
C SER A 40 14.92 36.41 2.68
N ILE A 41 15.27 37.66 3.02
CA ILE A 41 14.33 38.61 3.63
C ILE A 41 13.06 38.81 2.81
N SER A 42 13.16 38.86 1.48
CA SER A 42 11.99 39.02 0.60
C SER A 42 11.03 37.85 0.71
N LYS A 43 11.57 36.62 0.67
CA LYS A 43 10.78 35.39 0.87
C LYS A 43 10.15 35.35 2.27
N PHE A 44 10.90 35.73 3.30
CA PHE A 44 10.40 35.79 4.67
C PHE A 44 9.21 36.75 4.80
N VAL A 45 9.29 37.95 4.22
CA VAL A 45 8.19 38.93 4.26
C VAL A 45 6.99 38.42 3.49
N ILE A 46 7.19 37.87 2.29
CA ILE A 46 6.10 37.29 1.48
C ILE A 46 5.37 36.20 2.26
N GLU A 47 6.09 35.22 2.82
CA GLU A 47 5.48 34.14 3.60
C GLU A 47 4.68 34.69 4.79
N ARG A 48 5.23 35.65 5.54
CA ARG A 48 4.52 36.22 6.70
C ARG A 48 3.29 37.03 6.31
N VAL A 49 3.35 37.81 5.23
CA VAL A 49 2.21 38.59 4.73
C VAL A 49 1.14 37.67 4.18
N GLU A 50 1.52 36.69 3.35
CA GLU A 50 0.59 35.68 2.84
C GLU A 50 -0.06 34.89 3.98
N ASP A 51 0.72 34.45 4.97
CA ASP A 51 0.20 33.76 6.14
C ASP A 51 -0.79 34.64 6.93
N SER A 52 -0.52 35.95 7.08
CA SER A 52 -1.44 36.87 7.77
C SER A 52 -2.71 37.15 6.97
N SER A 53 -2.61 37.46 5.68
CA SER A 53 -3.76 37.76 4.83
C SER A 53 -4.69 36.55 4.70
N ARG A 54 -4.13 35.35 4.59
CA ARG A 54 -4.90 34.10 4.52
C ARG A 54 -5.61 33.76 5.84
N CYS A 55 -5.11 34.26 6.97
CA CYS A 55 -5.76 34.10 8.26
C CYS A 55 -6.97 35.05 8.44
N GLU A 56 -6.95 36.21 7.77
CA GLU A 56 -8.03 37.20 7.80
C GLU A 56 -9.14 36.90 6.78
N GLU A 57 -8.79 36.36 5.60
CA GLU A 57 -9.75 36.07 4.52
C GLU A 57 -10.64 34.85 4.79
N GLY A 58 -10.43 34.12 5.89
CA GLY A 58 -11.27 32.97 6.24
C GLY A 58 -11.27 31.90 5.15
N ASP A 59 -10.18 31.80 4.39
CA ASP A 59 -10.03 30.87 3.28
C ASP A 59 -10.04 29.43 3.84
N GLU A 60 -11.23 28.82 3.88
CA GLU A 60 -11.46 27.41 4.24
C GLU A 60 -10.64 26.45 3.35
N SER A 61 -10.09 26.94 2.23
CA SER A 61 -9.23 26.18 1.31
C SER A 61 -7.77 26.05 1.77
N TYR A 62 -7.29 26.84 2.74
CA TYR A 62 -5.90 26.82 3.17
C TYR A 62 -5.78 26.36 4.62
N LEU A 63 -5.82 25.04 4.78
CA LEU A 63 -5.48 24.37 6.02
C LEU A 63 -4.08 24.83 6.46
N SER A 64 -3.99 25.51 7.61
CA SER A 64 -2.73 25.93 8.25
C SER A 64 -1.66 24.85 8.06
N ARG A 65 -0.40 25.18 7.76
CA ARG A 65 0.68 24.19 7.53
C ARG A 65 0.72 23.04 8.56
N ALA A 66 0.20 23.27 9.76
CA ALA A 66 0.00 22.27 10.80
C ALA A 66 -1.03 21.17 10.47
N GLU A 67 -2.11 21.46 9.75
CA GLU A 67 -3.19 20.52 9.48
C GLU A 67 -2.85 19.47 8.40
N PRO A 68 -2.24 19.80 7.25
CA PRO A 68 -1.70 18.79 6.34
C PRO A 68 -0.69 17.88 7.04
N VAL A 69 0.13 18.44 7.94
CA VAL A 69 1.09 17.69 8.76
C VAL A 69 0.37 16.76 9.75
N LYS A 70 -0.72 17.20 10.38
CA LYS A 70 -1.56 16.35 11.25
C LYS A 70 -2.20 15.21 10.45
N ARG A 71 -2.77 15.50 9.29
CA ARG A 71 -3.39 14.49 8.40
C ARG A 71 -2.37 13.47 7.88
N LEU A 72 -1.15 13.91 7.57
CA LEU A 72 -0.05 13.02 7.21
C LEU A 72 0.32 12.10 8.37
N ARG A 73 0.49 12.64 9.59
CA ARG A 73 0.80 11.83 10.77
C ARG A 73 -0.29 10.80 11.07
N SER A 74 -1.57 11.19 11.02
CA SER A 74 -2.67 10.24 11.24
C SER A 74 -2.69 9.14 10.18
N ALA A 75 -2.49 9.49 8.91
CA ALA A 75 -2.41 8.49 7.83
C ALA A 75 -1.23 7.54 7.97
N GLU A 76 -0.06 8.03 8.41
CA GLU A 76 1.12 7.19 8.69
C GLU A 76 0.88 6.20 9.85
N GLU A 77 0.20 6.65 10.90
CA GLU A 77 -0.19 5.80 12.04
C GLU A 77 -1.19 4.71 11.62
N GLU A 78 -2.20 5.07 10.83
CA GLU A 78 -3.16 4.10 10.27
C GLU A 78 -2.48 3.08 9.37
N LEU A 79 -1.58 3.50 8.49
CA LEU A 79 -0.81 2.59 7.65
C LEU A 79 0.04 1.62 8.47
N LYS A 80 0.62 2.07 9.58
CA LYS A 80 1.40 1.21 10.47
C LYS A 80 0.50 0.14 11.10
N LYS A 81 -0.65 0.53 11.65
CA LYS A 81 -1.64 -0.40 12.23
C LYS A 81 -2.10 -1.44 11.21
N LEU A 82 -2.53 -0.99 10.03
CA LEU A 82 -3.00 -1.88 8.96
C LEU A 82 -1.93 -2.85 8.47
N ARG A 83 -0.66 -2.45 8.48
CA ARG A 83 0.47 -3.33 8.14
C ARG A 83 0.73 -4.38 9.22
N GLU A 84 0.64 -4.01 10.49
CA GLU A 84 0.77 -4.93 11.62
C GLU A 84 -0.37 -5.96 11.62
N GLU A 85 -1.62 -5.52 11.44
CA GLU A 85 -2.78 -6.40 11.29
C GLU A 85 -2.64 -7.36 10.11
N ASN A 86 -2.22 -6.86 8.94
CA ASN A 86 -1.98 -7.72 7.77
C ASN A 86 -0.92 -8.78 8.03
N ARG A 87 0.17 -8.45 8.74
CA ARG A 87 1.21 -9.42 9.09
C ARG A 87 0.65 -10.51 10.00
N LEU A 88 -0.14 -10.13 11.01
CA LEU A 88 -0.77 -11.05 11.95
C LEU A 88 -1.77 -11.97 11.24
N LEU A 89 -2.64 -11.42 10.39
CA LEU A 89 -3.62 -12.19 9.63
C LEU A 89 -2.94 -13.19 8.67
N LYS A 90 -1.86 -12.80 7.99
CA LYS A 90 -1.09 -13.73 7.15
C LYS A 90 -0.50 -14.89 7.95
N GLY A 91 0.07 -14.62 9.13
CA GLY A 91 0.59 -15.67 10.01
C GLY A 91 -0.52 -16.62 10.51
N LEU A 92 -1.71 -16.09 10.82
CA LEU A 92 -2.86 -16.92 11.18
C LEU A 92 -3.30 -17.82 10.02
N VAL A 93 -3.35 -17.30 8.80
CA VAL A 93 -3.68 -18.09 7.60
C VAL A 93 -2.67 -19.21 7.39
N GLU A 94 -1.38 -18.94 7.52
CA GLU A 94 -0.33 -19.96 7.40
C GLU A 94 -0.45 -21.04 8.48
N ASN A 95 -0.74 -20.65 9.73
CA ASN A 95 -0.95 -21.60 10.81
C ASN A 95 -2.17 -22.49 10.56
N LEU A 96 -3.30 -21.92 10.15
CA LEU A 96 -4.52 -22.67 9.83
C LEU A 96 -4.28 -23.63 8.65
N ASP A 97 -3.56 -23.22 7.62
CA ASP A 97 -3.22 -24.10 6.49
C ASP A 97 -2.33 -25.27 6.94
N ASN A 98 -1.36 -25.02 7.83
CA ASN A 98 -0.52 -26.05 8.41
C ASN A 98 -1.31 -27.04 9.28
N GLU A 99 -2.25 -26.56 10.09
CA GLU A 99 -3.15 -27.39 10.88
C GLU A 99 -4.05 -28.26 9.98
N LEU A 100 -4.66 -27.68 8.95
CA LEU A 100 -5.48 -28.42 7.98
C LEU A 100 -4.67 -29.50 7.27
N LYS A 101 -3.44 -29.20 6.85
CA LYS A 101 -2.53 -30.21 6.28
C LYS A 101 -2.25 -31.33 7.27
N ARG A 102 -1.98 -31.01 8.53
CA ARG A 102 -1.75 -32.00 9.60
C ARG A 102 -2.99 -32.87 9.82
N TYR A 103 -4.17 -32.28 9.99
CA TYR A 103 -5.41 -33.03 10.19
C TYR A 103 -5.74 -33.94 9.00
N ARG A 104 -5.58 -33.44 7.76
CA ARG A 104 -5.73 -34.27 6.56
C ARG A 104 -4.74 -35.43 6.54
N ALA A 105 -3.46 -35.18 6.79
CA ALA A 105 -2.43 -36.21 6.83
C ALA A 105 -2.67 -37.25 7.94
N GLN A 106 -3.14 -36.81 9.11
CA GLN A 106 -3.45 -37.67 10.25
C GLN A 106 -4.54 -38.70 9.93
N GLN A 107 -5.53 -38.33 9.10
CA GLN A 107 -6.54 -39.28 8.62
C GLN A 107 -5.95 -40.41 7.78
N PHE A 108 -4.80 -40.21 7.13
CA PHE A 108 -4.11 -41.25 6.36
C PHE A 108 -3.18 -42.13 7.20
N LEU A 109 -2.65 -41.59 8.32
CA LEU A 109 -1.65 -42.26 9.17
C LEU A 109 -2.25 -43.11 10.30
N GLN A 110 -3.53 -42.93 10.65
CA GLN A 110 -4.16 -43.76 11.68
C GLN A 110 -4.35 -45.21 11.19
N GLN A 111 -3.67 -46.15 11.87
CA GLN A 111 -3.77 -47.59 11.63
C GLN A 111 -5.13 -48.20 12.05
N THR A 112 -5.95 -47.46 12.80
CA THR A 112 -7.25 -47.91 13.35
C THR A 112 -8.46 -47.57 12.47
N PHE A 113 -8.26 -47.09 11.23
CA PHE A 113 -9.39 -46.76 10.36
C PHE A 113 -10.00 -48.02 9.72
N GLU A 114 -11.02 -48.58 10.35
CA GLU A 114 -11.88 -49.62 9.77
C GLU A 114 -12.97 -48.98 8.88
N GLY A 115 -12.64 -48.69 7.63
CA GLY A 115 -13.59 -48.18 6.64
C GLY A 115 -12.95 -47.86 5.28
N VAL A 116 -13.77 -47.78 4.23
CA VAL A 116 -13.34 -47.29 2.90
C VAL A 116 -13.55 -45.78 2.85
N ARG A 117 -12.45 -44.99 2.80
CA ARG A 117 -12.50 -43.51 2.77
C ARG A 117 -13.24 -43.06 1.52
N ARG A 118 -13.99 -41.95 1.56
CA ARG A 118 -14.83 -41.51 0.42
C ARG A 118 -14.02 -41.30 -0.87
N PHE A 119 -12.81 -40.77 -0.79
CA PHE A 119 -11.91 -40.65 -1.94
C PHE A 119 -11.46 -42.01 -2.50
N ASP A 120 -11.32 -43.02 -1.63
CA ASP A 120 -11.05 -44.40 -2.05
C ASP A 120 -12.28 -45.02 -2.70
N ARG A 121 -13.52 -44.64 -2.33
CA ARG A 121 -14.73 -45.21 -2.97
C ARG A 121 -14.82 -44.82 -4.44
N ASP A 122 -14.58 -43.56 -4.76
CA ASP A 122 -14.61 -43.08 -6.14
C ASP A 122 -13.46 -43.72 -6.95
N LEU A 123 -12.27 -43.83 -6.37
CA LEU A 123 -11.14 -44.52 -6.99
C LEU A 123 -11.40 -46.02 -7.17
N ILE A 124 -11.98 -46.70 -6.18
CA ILE A 124 -12.36 -48.12 -6.23
C ILE A 124 -13.47 -48.33 -7.26
N GLU A 125 -14.45 -47.43 -7.36
CA GLU A 125 -15.47 -47.48 -8.41
C GLU A 125 -14.84 -47.32 -9.80
N LEU A 126 -13.93 -46.36 -9.97
CA LEU A 126 -13.24 -46.11 -11.23
C LEU A 126 -12.37 -47.31 -11.63
N LEU A 127 -11.64 -47.88 -10.67
CA LEU A 127 -10.85 -49.10 -10.85
C LEU A 127 -11.72 -50.32 -11.13
N ARG A 128 -12.87 -50.49 -10.46
CA ARG A 128 -13.84 -51.56 -10.76
C ARG A 128 -14.39 -51.42 -12.17
N ARG A 129 -14.77 -50.20 -12.58
CA ARG A 129 -15.26 -49.94 -13.95
C ARG A 129 -14.17 -50.23 -15.00
N GLY A 130 -12.92 -49.82 -14.75
CA GLY A 130 -11.78 -50.11 -15.63
C GLY A 130 -11.41 -51.60 -15.71
N TRP A 131 -11.50 -52.32 -14.58
CA TRP A 131 -11.29 -53.78 -14.53
C TRP A 131 -12.42 -54.55 -15.22
N ILE A 132 -13.66 -54.08 -15.15
CA ILE A 132 -14.80 -54.67 -15.87
C ILE A 132 -14.65 -54.47 -17.38
N LEU A 133 -14.13 -53.31 -17.82
CA LEU A 133 -13.83 -53.05 -19.24
C LEU A 133 -12.68 -53.91 -19.76
N HIS A 134 -11.66 -54.21 -18.95
CA HIS A 134 -10.53 -55.04 -19.37
C HIS A 134 -10.84 -56.55 -19.41
N ARG A 135 -11.90 -57.00 -18.71
CA ARG A 135 -12.32 -58.42 -18.70
C ARG A 135 -13.36 -58.75 -19.79
N GLY A 136 -13.85 -57.75 -20.52
CA GLY A 136 -14.85 -57.90 -21.59
C GLY A 136 -14.31 -57.80 -23.02
N GLY A 137 -12.99 -57.70 -23.21
CA GLY A 137 -12.35 -57.72 -24.52
C GLY A 137 -11.51 -58.98 -24.69
N ASP A 138 -11.93 -59.84 -25.60
CA ASP A 138 -11.21 -61.03 -26.04
C ASP A 138 -9.73 -60.74 -26.33
N PHE A 139 -8.85 -61.53 -25.73
CA PHE A 139 -7.55 -61.87 -26.32
C PHE A 139 -7.43 -63.38 -26.32
N GLY A 140 -7.75 -63.97 -27.46
CA GLY A 140 -7.28 -65.31 -27.80
C GLY A 140 -5.78 -65.29 -28.14
N VAL A 141 -5.19 -66.50 -28.12
CA VAL A 141 -3.85 -66.89 -28.58
C VAL A 141 -2.72 -66.56 -27.58
N SER A 142 -1.82 -67.46 -27.15
CA SER A 142 -1.50 -68.85 -27.51
C SER A 142 -0.82 -69.55 -26.32
N GLU A 143 -0.94 -70.87 -26.28
CA GLU A 143 -0.05 -71.74 -25.49
C GLU A 143 1.41 -71.54 -25.92
N HIS A 144 2.29 -71.25 -24.97
CA HIS A 144 3.67 -71.70 -25.05
C HIS A 144 4.18 -72.07 -23.65
N ARG A 145 4.30 -73.38 -23.42
CA ARG A 145 5.16 -73.93 -22.35
C ARG A 145 6.62 -73.68 -22.72
N PRO A 146 7.48 -73.31 -21.76
CA PRO A 146 8.87 -73.68 -21.79
C PRO A 146 9.11 -74.97 -20.97
N VAL A 147 10.10 -75.71 -21.46
CA VAL A 147 10.69 -76.94 -20.90
C VAL A 147 11.47 -76.64 -19.63
#